data_AF-A0A5J5ETK8-F1
#
_entry.id   AF-A0A5J5ETK8-F1
#
_cell.length_a   1.000
_cell.length_b   1.000
_cell.length_c   1.000
_cell.angle_alpha   90.00
_cell.angle_beta   90.00
_cell.angle_gamma   90.00
#
_symmetry.space_group_name_H-M   'P 1'
#
loop_
_entity.id
_entity.type
_entity.pdbx_description
1 polymer ?
#
loop_
_entity_poly.entity_id
_entity_poly.type
_entity_poly.pdbx_seq_one_letter_code
_entity_poly.pdbx_strand_id
1 'polypeptide(L)'
;MQSPLNQTTLKVVAHQGPVPPPRLPPPRPALGALPTELLLQIGSYITQSAHLYRLLRVNNRFYAIFHELLYKMPVRGRQRRRLITTRNIDAVRRLLANGVLDIEGEVEYLAFDDSWYKFTTKMLFEAMYLHDLGMVKLSLEAGASTAGFEMDASTQMLEIGKLLKQYGARVTSASSAVPTIAFFVARDPTGAERVVG
;
A
#
# COMPACT_ATOMS: atom_id res chain seq x y z
N MET A 1 -24.17 80.67 -43.72
CA MET A 1 -23.98 80.32 -42.30
C MET A 1 -22.75 79.43 -42.19
N GLN A 2 -21.66 79.97 -41.68
CA GLN A 2 -20.53 79.17 -41.19
C GLN A 2 -20.93 78.54 -39.86
N SER A 3 -20.60 77.28 -39.64
CA SER A 3 -20.13 76.85 -38.32
C SER A 3 -19.14 75.68 -38.44
N PRO A 4 -18.00 75.74 -37.73
CA PRO A 4 -16.84 74.87 -37.91
C PRO A 4 -16.80 73.77 -36.84
N LEU A 5 -16.25 72.58 -37.09
CA LEU A 5 -15.82 71.74 -35.97
C LEU A 5 -14.76 70.69 -36.36
N ASN A 6 -13.54 71.02 -35.91
CA ASN A 6 -12.59 70.15 -35.23
C ASN A 6 -11.70 69.20 -36.05
N GLN A 7 -10.71 69.81 -36.67
CA GLN A 7 -9.35 69.28 -36.80
C GLN A 7 -8.66 69.14 -35.43
N THR A 8 -9.08 68.21 -34.56
CA THR A 8 -8.35 68.02 -33.28
C THR A 8 -8.45 66.63 -32.68
N THR A 9 -8.13 65.55 -33.42
CA THR A 9 -7.78 64.28 -32.76
C THR A 9 -6.94 63.32 -33.62
N LEU A 10 -5.92 63.82 -34.32
CA LEU A 10 -4.86 62.98 -34.92
C LEU A 10 -3.49 63.36 -34.37
N LYS A 11 -3.32 63.34 -33.04
CA LYS A 11 -2.00 63.44 -32.40
C LYS A 11 -2.00 62.79 -31.02
N VAL A 12 -2.09 61.46 -30.93
CA VAL A 12 -1.42 60.67 -29.86
C VAL A 12 -1.24 59.22 -30.35
N VAL A 13 -0.41 58.99 -31.36
CA VAL A 13 0.11 57.63 -31.66
C VAL A 13 1.60 57.75 -32.00
N ALA A 14 2.41 58.00 -30.97
CA ALA A 14 3.83 57.71 -30.98
C ALA A 14 4.32 57.81 -29.53
N HIS A 15 5.18 56.89 -29.12
CA HIS A 15 5.74 56.73 -27.76
C HIS A 15 4.98 55.76 -26.84
N GLN A 16 4.70 54.55 -27.32
CA GLN A 16 4.85 53.39 -26.44
C GLN A 16 6.03 52.59 -26.96
N GLY A 17 7.19 52.73 -26.30
CA GLY A 17 8.32 51.83 -26.51
C GLY A 17 7.93 50.39 -26.15
N PRO A 18 8.73 49.39 -26.55
CA PRO A 18 8.41 48.00 -26.28
C PRO A 18 8.20 47.79 -24.78
N VAL A 19 7.00 47.35 -24.40
CA VAL A 19 6.69 46.96 -23.03
C VAL A 19 7.68 45.83 -22.66
N PRO A 20 8.54 46.00 -21.66
CA PRO A 20 9.46 44.94 -21.27
C PRO A 20 8.65 43.72 -20.86
N PRO A 21 9.07 42.50 -21.26
CA PRO A 21 8.33 41.30 -20.91
C PRO A 21 8.18 41.21 -19.38
N PRO A 22 7.04 40.71 -18.88
CA PRO A 22 6.85 40.52 -17.45
C PRO A 22 8.03 39.74 -16.89
N ARG A 23 8.74 40.33 -15.93
CA ARG A 23 9.88 39.67 -15.26
C ARG A 23 9.34 38.44 -14.55
N LEU A 24 9.63 37.26 -15.10
CA LEU A 24 9.32 36.00 -14.44
C LEU A 24 10.03 35.97 -13.08
N PRO A 25 9.36 35.52 -12.01
CA PRO A 25 10.04 35.34 -10.73
C PRO A 25 11.23 34.40 -10.91
N PRO A 26 12.31 34.58 -10.12
CA PRO A 26 13.44 33.65 -10.16
C PRO A 26 12.92 32.22 -9.97
N PRO A 27 13.45 31.24 -10.73
CA PRO A 27 13.00 29.86 -10.62
C PRO A 27 13.13 29.45 -9.16
N ARG A 28 12.00 29.04 -8.57
CA ARG A 28 12.01 28.50 -7.21
C ARG A 28 12.95 27.29 -7.22
N PRO A 29 13.83 27.13 -6.22
CA PRO A 29 14.68 25.96 -6.16
C PRO A 29 13.79 24.72 -6.20
N ALA A 30 13.89 23.96 -7.28
CA ALA A 30 13.13 22.74 -7.43
C ALA A 30 13.62 21.75 -6.37
N LEU A 31 12.72 20.97 -5.77
CA LEU A 31 13.08 19.91 -4.82
C LEU A 31 14.19 19.01 -5.41
N GLY A 32 14.15 18.76 -6.72
CA GLY A 32 15.15 18.00 -7.46
C GLY A 32 16.54 18.65 -7.58
N ALA A 33 16.76 19.88 -7.11
CA ALA A 33 18.05 20.55 -7.08
C ALA A 33 18.76 20.43 -5.71
N LEU A 34 18.07 19.92 -4.68
CA LEU A 34 18.67 19.75 -3.35
C LEU A 34 19.79 18.69 -3.37
N PRO A 35 20.80 18.81 -2.48
CA PRO A 35 21.74 17.73 -2.18
C PRO A 35 21.03 16.43 -1.79
N THR A 36 21.65 15.30 -2.10
CA THR A 36 21.07 13.97 -1.87
C THR A 36 20.83 13.71 -0.38
N GLU A 37 21.69 14.23 0.48
CA GLU A 37 21.63 14.10 1.93
C GLU A 37 20.37 14.77 2.48
N LEU A 38 20.07 15.99 2.01
CA LEU A 38 18.84 16.70 2.38
C LEU A 38 17.60 16.00 1.84
N LEU A 39 17.67 15.45 0.64
CA LEU A 39 16.57 14.66 0.08
C LEU A 39 16.32 13.41 0.94
N LEU A 40 17.35 12.65 1.30
CA LEU A 40 17.22 11.49 2.19
C LEU A 40 16.66 11.87 3.56
N GLN A 41 17.09 12.99 4.12
CA GLN A 41 16.55 13.51 5.38
C GLN A 41 15.08 13.89 5.25
N ILE A 42 14.66 14.54 4.16
CA ILE A 42 13.24 14.81 3.89
C ILE A 42 12.47 13.49 3.75
N GLY A 43 13.05 12.53 3.03
CA GLY A 43 12.47 11.20 2.81
C GLY A 43 12.24 10.41 4.10
N SER A 44 13.12 10.55 5.09
CA SER A 44 12.98 9.82 6.36
C SER A 44 11.78 10.29 7.20
N TYR A 45 11.29 11.51 6.99
CA TYR A 45 10.07 12.01 7.61
C TYR A 45 8.79 11.52 6.91
N ILE A 46 8.90 10.85 5.76
CA ILE A 46 7.74 10.34 5.03
C ILE A 46 7.30 9.01 5.63
N THR A 47 6.18 9.04 6.35
CA THR A 47 5.61 7.89 7.07
C THR A 47 4.58 7.11 6.26
N GLN A 48 4.25 7.55 5.04
CA GLN A 48 3.26 6.89 4.17
C GLN A 48 3.90 6.45 2.85
N SER A 49 3.84 5.15 2.56
CA SER A 49 4.41 4.58 1.33
C SER A 49 3.78 5.16 0.07
N ALA A 50 2.50 5.56 0.12
CA ALA A 50 1.82 6.23 -0.98
C ALA A 50 2.52 7.54 -1.40
N HIS A 51 3.06 8.30 -0.44
CA HIS A 51 3.81 9.52 -0.72
C HIS A 51 5.17 9.21 -1.34
N LEU A 52 5.87 8.17 -0.85
CA LEU A 52 7.11 7.70 -1.48
C LEU A 52 6.85 7.24 -2.92
N TYR A 53 5.82 6.42 -3.18
CA TYR A 53 5.47 6.00 -4.53
C TYR A 53 5.19 7.17 -5.48
N ARG A 54 4.55 8.23 -4.99
CA ARG A 54 4.36 9.45 -5.79
C ARG A 54 5.70 10.10 -6.12
N LEU A 55 6.61 10.24 -5.16
CA LEU A 55 7.94 10.83 -5.38
C LEU A 55 8.78 10.02 -6.37
N LEU A 56 8.78 8.69 -6.26
CA LEU A 56 9.52 7.80 -7.17
C LEU A 56 9.11 7.97 -8.63
N ARG A 57 7.87 8.40 -8.89
CA ARG A 57 7.33 8.61 -10.25
C ARG A 57 7.61 10.00 -10.82
N VAL A 58 8.08 10.95 -10.00
CA VAL A 58 8.32 12.34 -10.48
C VAL A 58 9.52 12.41 -11.40
N ASN A 59 10.63 11.74 -11.05
CA ASN A 59 11.83 11.66 -11.88
C ASN A 59 12.75 10.49 -11.45
N ASN A 60 13.67 10.10 -12.33
CA ASN A 60 14.61 8.99 -12.09
C ASN A 60 15.57 9.23 -10.91
N ARG A 61 15.90 10.50 -10.60
CA ARG A 61 16.76 10.83 -9.45
C ARG A 61 16.07 10.49 -8.13
N PHE A 62 14.80 10.84 -8.00
CA PHE A 62 13.99 10.48 -6.83
C PHE A 62 13.79 8.98 -6.72
N TYR A 63 13.65 8.27 -7.85
CA TYR A 63 13.66 6.82 -7.83
C TYR A 63 14.93 6.27 -7.16
N ALA A 64 16.11 6.69 -7.64
CA ALA A 64 17.40 6.22 -7.11
C ALA A 64 17.60 6.55 -5.62
N ILE A 65 17.07 7.68 -5.14
CA ILE A 65 17.26 8.12 -3.75
C ILE A 65 16.25 7.47 -2.79
N PHE A 66 14.97 7.42 -3.17
CA PHE A 66 13.89 7.06 -2.24
C PHE A 66 13.45 5.60 -2.35
N HIS A 67 13.89 4.86 -3.36
CA HIS A 67 13.46 3.48 -3.56
C HIS A 67 13.81 2.60 -2.35
N GLU A 68 15.01 2.78 -1.78
CA GLU A 68 15.45 2.08 -0.57
C GLU A 68 14.58 2.39 0.66
N LEU A 69 13.99 3.59 0.73
CA LEU A 69 13.13 3.95 1.87
C LEU A 69 11.82 3.16 1.87
N LEU A 70 11.31 2.74 0.71
CA LEU A 70 10.09 1.91 0.65
C LEU A 70 10.26 0.61 1.44
N TYR A 71 11.44 -0.01 1.37
CA TYR A 71 11.72 -1.28 2.03
C TYR A 71 12.13 -1.14 3.49
N LYS A 72 12.11 0.09 4.03
CA LYS A 72 12.26 0.37 5.46
C LYS A 72 10.92 0.68 6.14
N MET A 73 9.85 0.80 5.36
CA MET A 73 8.52 1.11 5.89
C MET A 73 7.77 -0.15 6.30
N PRO A 74 7.31 -0.24 7.57
CA PRO A 74 6.49 -1.37 8.00
C PRO A 74 5.22 -1.48 7.17
N VAL A 75 4.94 -2.67 6.64
CA VAL A 75 3.74 -2.97 5.87
C VAL A 75 2.57 -3.20 6.82
N ARG A 76 1.47 -2.46 6.64
CA ARG A 76 0.31 -2.50 7.57
C ARG A 76 -1.03 -2.64 6.86
N GLY A 77 -1.98 -3.26 7.55
CA GLY A 77 -3.41 -3.30 7.21
C GLY A 77 -3.68 -3.58 5.73
N ARG A 78 -4.30 -2.62 5.02
CA ARG A 78 -4.66 -2.76 3.59
C ARG A 78 -3.49 -3.08 2.67
N GLN A 79 -2.26 -2.72 3.02
CA GLN A 79 -1.08 -3.05 2.20
C GLN A 79 -0.81 -4.55 2.21
N ARG A 80 -0.94 -5.21 3.38
CA ARG A 80 -0.81 -6.67 3.49
C ARG A 80 -1.85 -7.37 2.63
N ARG A 81 -3.11 -6.93 2.71
CA ARG A 81 -4.20 -7.44 1.86
C ARG A 81 -3.84 -7.34 0.38
N ARG A 82 -3.37 -6.16 -0.06
CA ARG A 82 -2.98 -5.94 -1.47
C ARG A 82 -1.88 -6.89 -1.91
N LEU A 83 -0.86 -7.15 -1.09
CA LEU A 83 0.22 -8.09 -1.45
C LEU A 83 -0.33 -9.48 -1.76
N ILE A 84 -1.30 -9.95 -0.98
CA ILE A 84 -1.93 -11.26 -1.13
C ILE A 84 -2.88 -11.27 -2.33
N THR A 85 -3.79 -10.29 -2.44
CA THR A 85 -4.78 -10.25 -3.53
C THR A 85 -4.14 -10.01 -4.89
N THR A 86 -2.98 -9.35 -4.94
CA THR A 86 -2.20 -9.17 -6.18
C THR A 86 -1.25 -10.33 -6.48
N ARG A 87 -1.18 -11.34 -5.60
CA ARG A 87 -0.31 -12.53 -5.72
C ARG A 87 1.16 -12.16 -5.95
N ASN A 88 1.63 -11.06 -5.36
CA ASN A 88 2.97 -10.54 -5.59
C ASN A 88 3.99 -11.21 -4.66
N ILE A 89 4.29 -12.48 -4.93
CA ILE A 89 5.19 -13.34 -4.14
C ILE A 89 6.57 -12.69 -4.00
N ASP A 90 7.12 -12.11 -5.08
CA ASP A 90 8.45 -11.50 -5.04
C ASP A 90 8.51 -10.26 -4.14
N ALA A 91 7.45 -9.44 -4.12
CA ALA A 91 7.36 -8.34 -3.19
C ALA A 91 7.28 -8.83 -1.74
N VAL A 92 6.47 -9.86 -1.47
CA VAL A 92 6.37 -10.45 -0.11
C VAL A 92 7.74 -10.99 0.34
N ARG A 93 8.45 -11.73 -0.51
CA ARG A 93 9.82 -12.22 -0.21
C ARG A 93 10.77 -11.07 0.12
N ARG A 94 10.80 -10.02 -0.71
CA ARG A 94 11.66 -8.84 -0.46
C ARG A 94 11.30 -8.16 0.86
N LEU A 95 10.02 -7.98 1.15
CA LEU A 95 9.56 -7.28 2.37
C LEU A 95 9.83 -8.10 3.64
N LEU A 96 9.69 -9.43 3.59
CA LEU A 96 10.09 -10.34 4.65
C LEU A 96 11.61 -10.29 4.88
N ALA A 97 12.41 -10.34 3.81
CA ALA A 97 13.87 -10.29 3.89
C ALA A 97 14.40 -8.98 4.49
N ASN A 98 13.67 -7.87 4.30
CA ASN A 98 13.98 -6.58 4.90
C ASN A 98 13.39 -6.38 6.32
N GLY A 99 12.68 -7.38 6.85
CA GLY A 99 12.08 -7.30 8.19
C GLY A 99 10.94 -6.29 8.33
N VAL A 100 10.39 -5.79 7.22
CA VAL A 100 9.32 -4.79 7.21
C VAL A 100 7.92 -5.37 7.03
N LEU A 101 7.83 -6.65 6.68
CA LEU A 101 6.59 -7.40 6.69
C LEU A 101 6.63 -8.42 7.82
N ASP A 102 5.67 -8.28 8.74
CA ASP A 102 5.35 -9.30 9.72
C ASP A 102 4.25 -10.21 9.15
N ILE A 103 4.53 -11.51 9.03
CA ILE A 103 3.65 -12.51 8.43
C ILE A 103 2.43 -12.83 9.30
N GLU A 104 2.59 -12.71 10.63
CA GLU A 104 1.53 -12.89 11.61
C GLU A 104 0.69 -11.63 11.80
N GLY A 105 1.14 -10.52 11.21
CA GLY A 105 0.47 -9.25 11.28
C GLY A 105 -0.92 -9.27 10.65
N GLU A 106 -1.86 -8.63 11.34
CA GLU A 106 -3.26 -8.62 10.93
C GLU A 106 -3.49 -7.96 9.56
N VAL A 107 -4.41 -8.56 8.81
CA VAL A 107 -4.99 -8.08 7.57
C VAL A 107 -6.36 -7.51 7.89
N GLU A 108 -6.53 -6.21 7.68
CA GLU A 108 -7.78 -5.52 7.94
C GLU A 108 -8.71 -5.57 6.73
N TYR A 109 -9.96 -5.97 6.96
CA TYR A 109 -11.05 -5.76 6.03
C TYR A 109 -11.80 -4.47 6.38
N LEU A 110 -12.21 -3.74 5.34
CA LEU A 110 -13.24 -2.74 5.53
C LEU A 110 -14.52 -3.49 5.88
N ALA A 111 -15.21 -3.00 6.91
CA ALA A 111 -16.62 -3.26 7.13
C ALA A 111 -17.32 -3.39 5.77
N PHE A 112 -18.06 -4.48 5.57
CA PHE A 112 -19.03 -4.52 4.48
C PHE A 112 -19.92 -3.29 4.65
N ASP A 113 -20.35 -2.65 3.55
CA ASP A 113 -21.02 -1.34 3.60
C ASP A 113 -22.27 -1.30 4.54
N ASP A 114 -22.79 -2.46 4.95
CA ASP A 114 -23.91 -2.61 5.89
C ASP A 114 -23.56 -3.26 7.25
N SER A 115 -22.30 -3.59 7.53
CA SER A 115 -21.90 -4.29 8.75
C SER A 115 -20.88 -3.49 9.56
N TRP A 116 -21.18 -3.19 10.82
CA TRP A 116 -20.28 -2.45 11.72
C TRP A 116 -19.12 -3.33 12.20
N TYR A 117 -18.91 -4.47 11.54
CA TYR A 117 -18.00 -5.52 11.91
C TYR A 117 -16.70 -5.35 11.13
N LYS A 118 -15.66 -4.93 11.85
CA LYS A 118 -14.28 -5.06 11.39
C LYS A 118 -13.82 -6.47 11.74
N PHE A 119 -13.54 -7.29 10.72
CA PHE A 119 -12.86 -8.56 10.93
C PHE A 119 -11.40 -8.44 10.52
N THR A 120 -10.52 -9.02 11.34
CA THR A 120 -9.09 -9.11 11.07
C THR A 120 -8.76 -10.57 10.78
N THR A 121 -7.91 -10.79 9.79
CA THR A 121 -7.41 -12.12 9.42
C THR A 121 -5.89 -12.11 9.37
N LYS A 122 -5.27 -13.27 9.13
CA LYS A 122 -3.83 -13.40 8.93
C LYS A 122 -3.51 -13.66 7.46
N MET A 123 -2.28 -13.36 7.07
CA MET A 123 -1.87 -13.51 5.67
C MET A 123 -2.00 -14.96 5.15
N LEU A 124 -1.66 -15.95 5.99
CA LEU A 124 -1.80 -17.36 5.65
C LEU A 124 -3.27 -17.73 5.33
N PHE A 125 -4.21 -17.23 6.13
CA PHE A 125 -5.62 -17.52 5.92
C PHE A 125 -6.12 -16.96 4.58
N GLU A 126 -5.77 -15.71 4.28
CA GLU A 126 -6.13 -15.07 3.00
C GLU A 126 -5.55 -15.81 1.80
N ALA A 127 -4.29 -16.26 1.90
CA ALA A 127 -3.65 -17.05 0.86
C ALA A 127 -4.39 -18.37 0.61
N MET A 128 -4.86 -19.04 1.68
CA MET A 128 -5.65 -20.26 1.58
C MET A 128 -7.03 -20.01 0.95
N TYR A 129 -7.71 -18.94 1.36
CA TYR A 129 -9.01 -18.55 0.79
C TYR A 129 -8.91 -18.27 -0.72
N LEU A 130 -7.82 -17.66 -1.16
CA LEU A 130 -7.55 -17.41 -2.59
C LEU A 130 -6.99 -18.63 -3.33
N HIS A 131 -6.84 -19.78 -2.66
CA HIS A 131 -6.22 -21.00 -3.17
C HIS A 131 -4.83 -20.75 -3.79
N ASP A 132 -4.06 -19.79 -3.27
CA ASP A 132 -2.73 -19.46 -3.75
C ASP A 132 -1.67 -20.30 -3.02
N LEU A 133 -1.41 -21.49 -3.55
CA LEU A 133 -0.45 -22.43 -2.98
C LEU A 133 0.95 -21.82 -2.80
N GLY A 134 1.38 -20.95 -3.73
CA GLY A 134 2.69 -20.30 -3.66
C GLY A 134 2.78 -19.34 -2.47
N MET A 135 1.73 -18.54 -2.25
CA MET A 135 1.65 -17.63 -1.11
C MET A 135 1.45 -18.39 0.22
N VAL A 136 0.69 -19.49 0.23
CA VAL A 136 0.55 -20.37 1.41
C VAL A 136 1.92 -20.93 1.80
N LYS A 137 2.65 -21.50 0.84
CA LYS A 137 4.00 -22.03 1.08
C LYS A 137 4.94 -20.96 1.61
N LEU A 138 4.98 -19.80 0.96
CA LEU A 138 5.81 -18.68 1.41
C LEU A 138 5.46 -18.23 2.83
N SER A 139 4.17 -18.15 3.16
CA SER A 139 3.72 -17.73 4.49
C SER A 139 4.18 -18.72 5.56
N LEU A 140 4.03 -20.03 5.31
CA LEU A 140 4.46 -21.08 6.23
C LEU A 140 5.99 -21.12 6.39
N GLU A 141 6.74 -20.98 5.29
CA GLU A 141 8.22 -20.86 5.32
C GLU A 141 8.69 -19.64 6.09
N ALA A 142 7.91 -18.54 6.04
CA ALA A 142 8.17 -17.32 6.81
C ALA A 142 7.76 -17.42 8.29
N GLY A 143 7.28 -18.59 8.75
CA GLY A 143 6.92 -18.83 10.15
C GLY A 143 5.46 -18.53 10.49
N ALA A 144 4.57 -18.46 9.50
CA ALA A 144 3.14 -18.30 9.78
C ALA A 144 2.60 -19.46 10.62
N SER A 145 1.81 -19.12 11.64
CA SER A 145 1.26 -20.08 12.58
C SER A 145 0.12 -20.88 11.96
N THR A 146 0.21 -22.20 12.10
CA THR A 146 -0.87 -23.15 11.80
C THR A 146 -1.73 -23.46 13.03
N ALA A 147 -1.51 -22.77 14.16
CA ALA A 147 -2.32 -22.94 15.35
C ALA A 147 -3.77 -22.54 15.06
N GLY A 148 -4.71 -23.43 15.39
CA GLY A 148 -6.13 -23.22 15.14
C GLY A 148 -6.62 -23.69 13.77
N PHE A 149 -5.75 -24.22 12.91
CA PHE A 149 -6.17 -24.94 11.70
C PHE A 149 -6.45 -26.40 12.03
N GLU A 150 -7.69 -26.81 11.74
CA GLU A 150 -8.13 -28.20 11.79
C GLU A 150 -8.64 -28.60 10.41
N MET A 151 -8.18 -29.73 9.90
CA MET A 151 -8.64 -30.24 8.62
C MET A 151 -9.12 -31.68 8.77
N ASP A 152 -10.01 -32.10 7.89
CA ASP A 152 -10.42 -33.51 7.79
C ASP A 152 -9.39 -34.36 7.04
N ALA A 153 -9.57 -35.68 7.10
CA ALA A 153 -8.67 -36.63 6.44
C ALA A 153 -8.66 -36.49 4.91
N SER A 154 -9.77 -36.08 4.30
CA SER A 154 -9.89 -35.91 2.84
C SER A 154 -9.08 -34.68 2.36
N THR A 155 -9.04 -33.61 3.13
CA THR A 155 -8.21 -32.42 2.84
C THR A 155 -6.72 -32.71 2.87
N GLN A 156 -6.29 -33.65 3.72
CA GLN A 156 -4.89 -34.07 3.77
C GLN A 156 -4.40 -34.65 2.43
N MET A 157 -5.29 -35.06 1.52
CA MET A 157 -4.92 -35.57 0.20
C MET A 157 -4.60 -34.45 -0.80
N LEU A 158 -5.05 -33.23 -0.54
CA LEU A 158 -4.80 -32.05 -1.35
C LEU A 158 -3.41 -31.45 -1.06
N GLU A 159 -2.84 -30.74 -2.03
CA GLU A 159 -1.51 -30.13 -1.90
C GLU A 159 -1.44 -29.14 -0.71
N ILE A 160 -2.45 -28.28 -0.55
CA ILE A 160 -2.54 -27.34 0.58
C ILE A 160 -2.65 -28.10 1.91
N GLY A 161 -3.45 -29.18 1.98
CA GLY A 161 -3.61 -29.96 3.21
C GLY A 161 -2.34 -30.71 3.61
N LYS A 162 -1.64 -31.32 2.63
CA LYS A 162 -0.31 -31.93 2.84
C LYS A 162 0.66 -30.91 3.42
N LEU A 163 0.69 -29.72 2.84
CA LEU A 163 1.56 -28.64 3.26
C LEU A 163 1.22 -28.16 4.68
N LEU A 164 -0.05 -27.89 4.99
CA LEU A 164 -0.45 -27.48 6.34
C LEU A 164 -0.10 -28.53 7.39
N LYS A 165 -0.31 -29.83 7.10
CA LYS A 165 0.07 -30.93 8.00
C LYS A 165 1.57 -30.96 8.25
N GLN A 166 2.40 -30.75 7.21
CA GLN A 166 3.85 -30.67 7.34
C GLN A 166 4.27 -29.57 8.33
N TYR A 167 3.52 -28.47 8.37
CA TYR A 167 3.74 -27.35 9.28
C TYR A 167 2.89 -27.44 10.57
N GLY A 168 2.41 -28.64 10.93
CA GLY A 168 1.83 -28.90 12.26
C GLY A 168 0.33 -28.62 12.41
N ALA A 169 -0.41 -28.35 11.32
CA ALA A 169 -1.86 -28.26 11.40
C ALA A 169 -2.49 -29.60 11.80
N ARG A 170 -3.58 -29.55 12.57
CA ARG A 170 -4.24 -30.76 13.10
C ARG A 170 -5.10 -31.42 12.03
N VAL A 171 -5.03 -32.76 11.98
CA VAL A 171 -5.90 -33.57 11.13
C VAL A 171 -6.86 -34.35 12.01
N THR A 172 -8.15 -34.18 11.76
CA THR A 172 -9.20 -34.96 12.41
C THR A 172 -9.38 -36.29 11.69
N SER A 173 -9.72 -37.35 12.42
CA SER A 173 -9.92 -38.69 11.85
C SER A 173 -11.22 -38.81 11.03
N ALA A 174 -12.12 -37.83 11.14
CA ALA A 174 -13.32 -37.77 10.33
C ALA A 174 -12.94 -37.48 8.88
N SER A 175 -13.52 -38.25 7.95
CA SER A 175 -13.46 -37.96 6.53
C SER A 175 -14.81 -37.41 6.10
N SER A 176 -14.80 -36.28 5.41
CA SER A 176 -16.00 -35.67 4.84
C SER A 176 -16.09 -35.97 3.35
N ALA A 177 -17.29 -35.84 2.78
CA ALA A 177 -17.48 -35.93 1.33
C ALA A 177 -16.82 -34.76 0.57
N VAL A 178 -16.57 -33.63 1.23
CA VAL A 178 -15.96 -32.42 0.65
C VAL A 178 -14.84 -31.93 1.55
N PRO A 179 -13.58 -31.87 1.06
CA PRO A 179 -12.43 -31.40 1.83
C PRO A 179 -12.72 -30.11 2.60
N THR A 180 -12.64 -30.17 3.92
CA THR A 180 -12.92 -29.05 4.82
C THR A 180 -11.69 -28.65 5.63
N ILE A 181 -11.41 -27.35 5.65
CA ILE A 181 -10.46 -26.73 6.58
C ILE A 181 -11.25 -25.78 7.48
N ALA A 182 -11.31 -26.09 8.77
CA ALA A 182 -11.81 -25.21 9.80
C ALA A 182 -10.66 -24.41 10.40
N PHE A 183 -10.94 -23.14 10.68
CA PHE A 183 -10.00 -22.26 11.37
C PHE A 183 -10.78 -21.39 12.35
N PHE A 184 -10.22 -21.18 13.53
CA PHE A 184 -10.83 -20.35 14.55
C PHE A 184 -10.32 -18.92 14.43
N VAL A 185 -11.17 -18.00 14.00
CA VAL A 185 -10.88 -16.57 14.07
C VAL A 185 -11.20 -16.10 15.49
N ALA A 186 -10.18 -15.66 16.21
CA ALA A 186 -10.38 -15.03 17.51
C ALA A 186 -11.18 -13.73 17.31
N ARG A 187 -12.32 -13.63 17.98
CA ARG A 187 -13.13 -12.42 18.02
C ARG A 187 -12.42 -11.41 18.93
N ASP A 188 -12.19 -10.20 18.46
CA ASP A 188 -11.82 -9.10 19.37
C ASP A 188 -13.09 -8.70 20.16
N PRO A 189 -13.14 -8.91 21.48
CA PRO A 189 -14.30 -8.54 22.29
C PRO A 189 -14.40 -7.02 22.52
N THR A 190 -13.40 -6.23 22.13
CA THR A 190 -13.35 -4.79 22.41
C THR A 190 -13.93 -3.92 21.30
N GLY A 191 -15.19 -4.18 20.94
CA GLY A 191 -16.06 -3.20 20.28
C GLY A 191 -16.36 -1.97 21.16
N ALA A 192 -15.36 -1.43 21.84
CA ALA A 192 -15.45 -0.26 22.68
C ALA A 192 -15.20 0.98 21.82
N GLU A 193 -16.28 1.68 21.52
CA GLU A 193 -16.26 3.11 21.27
C GLU A 193 -15.39 3.80 22.35
N ARG A 194 -14.25 4.35 21.95
CA ARG A 194 -13.76 5.57 22.59
C ARG A 194 -14.10 6.73 21.67
N VAL A 195 -15.36 7.17 21.78
CA VAL A 195 -15.67 8.58 21.57
C VAL A 195 -14.93 9.32 22.68
N VAL A 196 -13.81 9.94 22.34
CA VAL A 196 -13.24 11.02 23.16
C VAL A 196 -13.73 12.30 22.52
N GLY A 197 -14.62 12.98 23.24
CA GLY A 197 -15.06 14.33 22.92
C GLY A 197 -13.96 15.37 23.07
#